data_AF-A0A1D2WRE8-F1
#
_entry.id   AF-A0A1D2WRE8-F1
#
_cell.length_a   1.000
_cell.length_b   1.000
_cell.length_c   1.000
_cell.angle_alpha   90.00
_cell.angle_beta   90.00
_cell.angle_gamma   90.00
#
_symmetry.space_group_name_H-M   'P 1'
#
loop_
_entity.id
_entity.type
_entity.pdbx_description
1 polymer ?
#
loop_
_entity_poly.entity_id
_entity_poly.type
_entity_poly.pdbx_seq_one_letter_code
_entity_poly.pdbx_strand_id
1 'polypeptide(L)' 'MFSTKSGYEQLDERIAKMKENKKHLLNILILLEFPLHCYVAELAARAKVRKWDVNFQTITEEVTKTNDTFMTIVQT' A
#
# COMPACT_ATOMS: atom_id res chain seq x y z
N MET A 1 -19.03 -14.13 -5.87
CA MET A 1 -17.91 -13.59 -5.07
C MET A 1 -18.29 -12.28 -4.35
N PHE A 2 -18.62 -11.18 -5.03
CA PHE A 2 -18.87 -9.88 -4.34
C PHE A 2 -20.25 -9.72 -3.65
N SER A 3 -21.12 -10.72 -3.69
CA SER A 3 -22.46 -10.65 -3.08
C SER A 3 -22.78 -11.88 -2.24
N THR A 4 -21.78 -12.73 -1.99
CA THR A 4 -21.97 -13.95 -1.22
C THR A 4 -22.11 -13.58 0.26
N LYS A 5 -23.14 -14.10 0.93
CA LYS A 5 -23.34 -13.96 2.37
C LYS A 5 -22.86 -15.25 3.03
N SER A 6 -21.87 -15.13 3.91
CA SER A 6 -21.26 -16.25 4.60
C SER A 6 -21.94 -16.56 5.94
N GLY A 7 -22.68 -15.59 6.48
CA GLY A 7 -23.26 -15.67 7.83
C GLY A 7 -22.28 -15.31 8.95
N TYR A 8 -21.00 -15.10 8.61
CA TYR A 8 -20.00 -14.55 9.53
C TYR A 8 -19.93 -13.04 9.36
N GLU A 9 -20.25 -12.30 10.42
CA GLU A 9 -20.38 -10.84 10.39
C GLU A 9 -19.11 -10.14 9.90
N GLN A 10 -17.94 -10.48 10.47
CA GLN A 10 -16.66 -9.90 10.07
C GLN A 10 -16.30 -10.20 8.61
N LEU A 11 -16.67 -11.38 8.10
CA LEU A 11 -16.40 -11.75 6.72
C LEU A 11 -17.35 -11.03 5.77
N ASP A 12 -18.63 -10.92 6.13
CA ASP A 12 -19.65 -10.22 5.37
C ASP A 12 -19.35 -8.71 5.28
N GLU A 13 -18.81 -8.10 6.35
CA GLU A 13 -18.28 -6.73 6.33
C GLU A 13 -17.14 -6.57 5.30
N ARG A 14 -16.19 -7.51 5.28
CA ARG A 14 -15.07 -7.47 4.33
C ARG A 14 -15.55 -7.64 2.89
N ILE A 15 -16.54 -8.52 2.65
CA ILE A 15 -17.17 -8.70 1.34
C ILE A 15 -17.90 -7.42 0.91
N ALA A 16 -18.58 -6.72 1.81
CA ALA A 16 -19.23 -5.45 1.53
C ALA A 16 -18.21 -4.37 1.10
N LYS A 17 -17.12 -4.20 1.86
CA LYS A 17 -16.02 -3.29 1.51
C LYS A 17 -15.39 -3.62 0.17
N MET A 18 -15.20 -4.91 -0.11
CA MET A 18 -14.65 -5.37 -1.39
C MET A 18 -15.60 -5.09 -2.56
N LYS A 19 -16.92 -5.23 -2.34
CA LYS A 19 -17.94 -4.90 -3.34
C LYS A 19 -17.95 -3.42 -3.68
N GLU A 20 -17.78 -2.55 -2.69
CA GLU A 20 -17.65 -1.11 -2.89
C GLU A 20 -16.38 -0.76 -3.68
N ASN A 21 -15.25 -1.41 -3.35
CA ASN A 21 -13.97 -1.20 -4.02
C ASN A 21 -13.78 -2.00 -5.34
N LYS A 22 -14.84 -2.65 -5.83
CA LYS A 22 -14.80 -3.57 -6.98
C LYS A 22 -14.21 -2.91 -8.23
N LYS A 23 -14.56 -1.65 -8.49
CA LYS A 23 -14.09 -0.93 -9.69
C LYS A 23 -12.57 -0.82 -9.69
N HIS A 24 -11.97 -0.38 -8.59
CA HIS A 24 -10.52 -0.24 -8.48
C HIS A 24 -9.79 -1.59 -8.52
N LEU A 25 -10.33 -2.62 -7.85
CA LEU A 25 -9.75 -3.97 -7.86
C LEU A 25 -9.75 -4.62 -9.25
N LEU A 26 -10.72 -4.28 -10.11
CA LEU A 26 -10.83 -4.82 -11.47
C LEU A 26 -10.17 -3.94 -12.53
N ASN A 27 -9.59 -2.78 -12.18
CA ASN A 27 -8.88 -1.92 -13.13
C ASN A 27 -7.71 -2.66 -13.82
N ILE A 28 -7.15 -3.67 -13.16
CA ILE A 28 -6.09 -4.52 -13.72
C ILE A 28 -6.53 -5.33 -14.95
N LEU A 29 -7.83 -5.58 -15.11
CA LEU A 29 -8.37 -6.24 -16.31
C LEU A 29 -8.41 -5.30 -17.52
N ILE A 30 -8.34 -3.98 -17.27
CA ILE A 30 -8.40 -2.94 -18.30
C ILE A 30 -6.99 -2.45 -18.63
N LEU A 31 -6.11 -2.32 -17.63
CA LEU A 31 -4.75 -1.83 -17.77
C LEU A 31 -3.75 -2.95 -17.45
N LEU A 32 -3.19 -3.57 -18.49
CA LEU A 32 -2.23 -4.69 -18.36
C LEU A 32 -0.91 -4.27 -17.71
N GLU A 33 -0.64 -2.96 -17.64
CA GLU A 33 0.58 -2.39 -17.05
C GLU A 33 0.56 -2.40 -15.51
N PHE A 34 -0.60 -2.60 -14.87
CA PHE A 34 -0.65 -2.68 -13.41
C PHE A 34 -0.12 -4.05 -12.93
N PRO A 35 0.92 -4.09 -12.07
CA PRO A 35 1.39 -5.35 -11.52
C PRO A 35 0.34 -5.95 -10.56
N LEU A 36 0.03 -7.23 -10.77
CA LEU A 36 -0.87 -8.03 -9.90
C LEU A 36 -0.33 -8.20 -8.48
N HIS A 37 0.96 -7.95 -8.28
CA HIS A 37 1.65 -8.09 -7.02
C HIS A 37 2.11 -6.72 -6.49
N CYS A 38 2.01 -6.52 -5.18
CA CYS A 38 2.48 -5.30 -4.54
C CYS A 38 3.97 -5.33 -4.17
N TYR A 39 4.74 -6.32 -4.64
CA TYR A 39 6.13 -6.58 -4.21
C TYR A 39 7.02 -5.34 -4.22
N VAL A 40 7.01 -4.56 -5.30
CA VAL A 40 7.84 -3.35 -5.40
C VAL A 40 7.43 -2.30 -4.37
N ALA A 41 6.13 -2.07 -4.22
CA ALA A 41 5.60 -1.13 -3.23
C ALA A 41 5.88 -1.58 -1.79
N GLU A 42 5.75 -2.88 -1.53
CA GLU A 42 6.01 -3.49 -0.22
C GLU A 42 7.49 -3.44 0.15
N LEU A 43 8.40 -3.74 -0.79
CA LEU A 43 9.85 -3.60 -0.60
C LEU A 43 10.23 -2.17 -0.28
N ALA A 44 9.69 -1.20 -1.02
CA ALA A 44 9.94 0.23 -0.77
C ALA A 44 9.45 0.64 0.62
N ALA A 45 8.26 0.20 1.03
CA ALA A 45 7.72 0.45 2.37
C ALA A 45 8.60 -0.19 3.46
N ARG A 46 9.06 -1.43 3.28
CA ARG A 46 9.97 -2.10 4.20
C ARG A 46 11.30 -1.37 4.33
N ALA A 47 11.89 -0.94 3.22
CA ALA A 47 13.12 -0.15 3.22
C ALA A 47 12.95 1.17 4.00
N LYS A 48 11.80 1.84 3.84
CA LYS A 48 11.45 3.05 4.59
C LYS A 48 11.34 2.79 6.09
N VAL A 49 10.60 1.75 6.50
CA VAL A 49 10.46 1.37 7.92
C VAL A 49 11.80 1.01 8.55
N ARG A 50 12.69 0.31 7.84
CA ARG A 50 14.04 0.00 8.36
C ARG A 50 14.91 1.23 8.59
N LYS A 51 14.68 2.35 7.89
CA LYS A 51 15.39 3.61 8.19
C LYS A 51 14.82 4.33 9.42
N TRP A 52 13.57 4.08 9.81
CA TRP A 52 13.02 4.59 11.08
C TRP A 52 13.67 3.97 12.31
N ASP A 53 14.26 2.78 12.19
CA ASP A 53 15.05 2.17 13.28
C ASP A 53 16.23 3.06 13.71
N VAL A 54 16.77 3.87 12.78
CA VAL A 54 17.89 4.79 13.04
C VAL A 54 17.41 6.19 13.40
N ASN A 55 16.30 6.64 12.81
CA ASN A 55 15.75 7.98 13.02
C ASN A 55 14.24 7.90 13.22
N PHE A 56 13.81 7.92 14.48
CA PHE A 56 12.46 7.54 14.91
C PHE A 56 11.36 8.44 14.35
N GLN A 57 11.61 9.73 14.16
CA GLN A 57 10.62 10.69 13.66
C GLN A 57 11.24 11.92 13.02
N THR A 58 10.55 12.45 12.00
CA THR A 58 10.84 13.77 11.43
C THR A 58 9.88 14.78 12.08
N ILE A 59 10.45 15.75 12.81
CA ILE A 59 9.64 16.73 13.58
C ILE A 59 9.23 17.92 12.69
N THR A 60 10.01 18.25 11.67
CA THR A 60 9.78 19.37 10.76
C THR A 60 9.67 18.90 9.31
N GLU A 61 8.95 19.67 8.48
CA GLU A 61 8.81 19.39 7.05
C GLU A 61 10.16 19.31 6.32
N GLU A 62 11.13 20.14 6.71
CA GLU A 62 12.47 20.14 6.11
C GLU A 62 13.17 18.80 6.32
N VAL A 63 13.11 18.27 7.55
CA VAL A 63 13.72 16.96 7.87
C VAL A 63 13.01 15.84 7.12
N THR A 64 11.69 15.92 6.94
CA THR A 64 10.94 14.97 6.10
C THR A 64 11.43 15.01 4.65
N LYS A 65 11.56 16.21 4.06
CA LYS A 65 12.06 16.39 2.68
C LYS A 65 13.49 15.91 2.52
N THR A 66 14.38 16.18 3.47
CA THR A 66 15.76 15.69 3.45
C THR A 66 15.82 14.16 3.53
N ASN A 67 15.01 13.55 4.39
CA ASN A 67 14.95 12.10 4.51
C ASN A 67 14.39 11.43 3.24
N ASP A 68 13.30 11.95 2.69
CA ASP A 68 12.74 11.46 1.43
C ASP A 68 13.74 11.63 0.27
N THR A 69 14.47 12.75 0.21
CA THR A 69 15.54 12.95 -0.79
C THR A 69 16.66 11.92 -0.64
N PHE A 70 17.11 11.66 0.59
CA PHE A 70 18.14 10.66 0.87
C PHE A 70 17.66 9.24 0.58
N MET A 71 16.38 8.94 0.81
CA MET A 71 15.77 7.66 0.42
C MET A 71 15.82 7.45 -1.10
N THR A 72 15.51 8.47 -1.89
CA THR A 72 15.54 8.40 -3.36
C THR A 72 16.97 8.22 -3.89
N ILE A 73 17.97 8.89 -3.31
CA ILE A 73 19.38 8.75 -3.73
C ILE A 73 19.94 7.35 -3.43
N VAL A 74 19.59 6.77 -2.28
CA VAL A 74 20.10 5.45 -1.85
C VAL A 74 19.43 4.29 -2.59
N GLN A 75 18.27 4.49 -3.21
CA GLN A 75 17.64 3.52 -4.10
C GLN A 75 18.34 3.55 -5.49
N THR A 76 19.50 2.90 -5.61
CA THR A 76 20.13 2.52 -6.89
C THR A 76 20.42 1.02 -6.85
#